data_AF-A0A7K4MQI6-F1
#
_entry.id   AF-A0A7K4MQI6-F1
#
_cell.length_a   1.000
_cell.length_b   1.000
_cell.length_c   1.000
_cell.angle_alpha   90.00
_cell.angle_beta   90.00
_cell.angle_gamma   90.00
#
_symmetry.space_group_name_H-M   'P 1'
#
loop_
_entity.id
_entity.type
_entity.pdbx_description
1 polymer ?
#
loop_
_entity_poly.entity_id
_entity_poly.type
_entity_poly.pdbx_seq_one_letter_code
_entity_poly.pdbx_strand_id
1 'polypeptide(L)'
;MDFSGLDILDEFFGTGGDSNPFMMLIWFLPIILFVFYGQRIQLIITSREIKKKMSELEQFRNDSRNELINYVKQKLTTNGDPTQKLDRFFDYFTIMPVDIDPNGIIPKIHHLVRSREDTTRKQVKSMFSEISTLEITKV
;
A
#
# COMPACT_ATOMS: atom_id res chain seq x y z
N MET A 1 -42.81 -11.98 -32.93
CA MET A 1 -41.83 -11.99 -31.82
C MET A 1 -41.36 -13.42 -31.71
N ASP A 2 -40.09 -13.67 -31.99
CA ASP A 2 -39.50 -15.02 -32.02
C ASP A 2 -39.13 -15.43 -30.59
N PHE A 3 -39.85 -16.41 -30.04
CA PHE A 3 -39.71 -16.88 -28.64
C PHE A 3 -38.72 -18.05 -28.50
N SER A 4 -38.09 -18.47 -29.60
CA SER A 4 -37.15 -19.62 -29.63
C SER A 4 -35.96 -19.46 -28.68
N GLY A 5 -35.54 -18.23 -28.37
CA GLY A 5 -34.44 -17.96 -27.44
C GLY A 5 -34.80 -18.18 -25.96
N LEU A 6 -36.08 -18.10 -25.60
CA LEU A 6 -36.53 -18.42 -24.24
C LEU A 6 -36.71 -19.93 -24.06
N ASP A 7 -37.21 -20.63 -25.08
CA ASP A 7 -37.36 -22.08 -25.06
C ASP A 7 -36.01 -22.82 -24.92
N ILE A 8 -34.94 -22.34 -25.59
CA ILE A 8 -33.58 -22.91 -25.45
C ILE A 8 -33.02 -22.71 -24.04
N LEU A 9 -33.31 -21.57 -23.42
CA LEU A 9 -32.90 -21.30 -22.05
C LEU A 9 -33.72 -22.15 -21.07
N ASP A 10 -35.02 -22.30 -21.30
CA ASP A 10 -35.87 -23.15 -20.46
C ASP A 10 -35.53 -24.65 -20.59
N GLU A 11 -35.08 -25.09 -21.77
CA GLU A 11 -34.54 -26.44 -21.99
C GLU A 11 -33.16 -26.61 -21.34
N PHE A 12 -32.29 -25.59 -21.44
CA PHE A 12 -30.93 -25.59 -20.87
C PHE A 12 -30.91 -25.57 -19.34
N PHE A 13 -31.81 -24.81 -18.71
CA PHE A 13 -31.94 -24.74 -17.24
C PHE A 13 -32.91 -25.79 -16.67
N GLY A 14 -33.57 -26.57 -17.52
CA GLY A 14 -34.55 -27.57 -17.11
C GLY A 14 -35.75 -26.94 -16.39
N THR A 15 -36.24 -25.79 -16.87
CA THR A 15 -37.39 -25.04 -16.34
C THR A 15 -38.65 -25.14 -17.22
N GLY A 16 -38.63 -25.97 -18.28
CA GLY A 16 -39.81 -26.30 -19.09
C GLY A 16 -40.92 -27.00 -18.27
N GLY A 17 -42.18 -26.85 -18.68
CA GLY A 17 -43.38 -27.22 -17.91
C GLY A 17 -43.51 -28.68 -17.41
N ASP A 18 -42.68 -29.60 -17.91
CA ASP A 18 -42.60 -31.02 -17.49
C ASP A 18 -41.24 -31.39 -16.85
N SER A 19 -40.49 -30.40 -16.37
CA SER A 19 -39.14 -30.60 -15.84
C SER A 19 -39.12 -31.34 -14.51
N ASN A 20 -38.30 -32.40 -14.46
CA ASN A 20 -38.09 -33.17 -13.24
C ASN A 20 -37.27 -32.35 -12.23
N PRO A 21 -37.77 -32.11 -11.00
CA PRO A 21 -37.06 -31.33 -9.97
C PRO A 21 -35.64 -31.82 -9.67
N PHE A 22 -35.36 -33.12 -9.87
CA PHE A 22 -34.02 -33.69 -9.72
C PHE A 22 -33.04 -33.19 -10.80
N MET A 23 -33.52 -32.94 -12.02
CA MET A 23 -32.71 -32.44 -13.13
C MET A 23 -32.35 -30.96 -12.93
N MET A 24 -33.27 -30.16 -12.39
CA MET A 24 -32.98 -28.78 -11.99
C MET A 24 -31.89 -28.72 -10.91
N LEU A 25 -31.96 -29.59 -9.90
CA LEU A 25 -30.99 -29.63 -8.80
C LEU A 25 -29.56 -30.01 -9.28
N ILE A 26 -29.44 -30.97 -10.21
CA ILE A 26 -28.13 -31.37 -10.77
C ILE A 26 -27.47 -30.19 -11.50
N TRP A 27 -28.29 -29.32 -12.09
CA TRP A 27 -27.85 -28.20 -12.91
C TRP A 27 -27.35 -27.02 -12.07
N PHE A 28 -27.93 -26.80 -10.89
CA PHE A 28 -27.44 -25.80 -9.93
C PHE A 28 -26.19 -26.22 -9.14
N LEU A 29 -25.90 -27.52 -9.08
CA LEU A 29 -24.74 -28.06 -8.36
C LEU A 29 -23.38 -27.43 -8.76
N PRO A 30 -23.04 -27.25 -10.05
CA PRO A 30 -21.82 -26.53 -10.45
C PRO A 30 -21.80 -25.07 -9.99
N ILE A 31 -22.93 -24.36 -10.03
CA ILE A 31 -23.02 -22.97 -9.58
C ILE A 31 -22.71 -22.88 -8.08
N ILE A 32 -23.27 -23.79 -7.28
CA ILE A 32 -23.02 -23.86 -5.83
C ILE A 32 -21.53 -24.10 -5.57
N LEU A 33 -20.90 -25.05 -6.27
CA LEU A 33 -19.46 -25.27 -6.18
C LEU A 33 -18.67 -23.99 -6.52
N PHE A 34 -19.01 -23.30 -7.62
CA PHE A 34 -18.34 -22.06 -8.00
C PHE A 34 -18.51 -20.93 -6.99
N VAL A 35 -19.66 -20.81 -6.31
CA VAL A 35 -19.86 -19.80 -5.27
C VAL A 35 -18.98 -20.06 -4.05
N PHE A 36 -18.88 -21.32 -3.61
CA PHE A 36 -18.03 -21.69 -2.46
C PHE A 36 -16.54 -21.62 -2.77
N TYR A 37 -16.11 -22.12 -3.93
CA TYR A 37 -14.69 -22.16 -4.31
C TYR A 37 -14.19 -20.88 -4.98
N GLY A 38 -15.07 -20.12 -5.63
CA GLY A 38 -14.74 -18.88 -6.34
C GLY A 38 -14.15 -17.82 -5.43
N GLN A 39 -14.71 -17.66 -4.22
CA GLN A 39 -14.18 -16.73 -3.22
C GLN A 39 -12.73 -17.08 -2.81
N ARG A 40 -12.42 -18.36 -2.66
CA ARG A 40 -11.06 -18.83 -2.31
C ARG A 40 -10.07 -18.58 -3.44
N ILE A 41 -10.48 -18.85 -4.68
CA ILE A 41 -9.65 -18.61 -5.87
C ILE A 41 -9.37 -17.10 -6.02
N GLN A 42 -10.38 -16.25 -5.82
CA GLN A 42 -10.22 -14.80 -5.87
C GLN A 42 -9.20 -14.31 -4.84
N LEU A 43 -9.30 -14.76 -3.59
CA LEU A 43 -8.32 -14.41 -2.55
C LEU A 43 -6.89 -14.78 -2.93
N ILE A 44 -6.69 -15.96 -3.54
CA ILE A 44 -5.36 -16.41 -3.98
C ILE A 44 -4.81 -15.52 -5.11
N ILE A 45 -5.65 -15.17 -6.09
CA ILE A 45 -5.25 -14.29 -7.20
C ILE A 45 -4.91 -12.89 -6.68
N THR A 46 -5.81 -12.28 -5.90
CA THR A 46 -5.59 -10.96 -5.31
C THR A 46 -4.36 -10.95 -4.40
N SER A 47 -4.13 -12.01 -3.61
CA SER A 47 -2.91 -12.11 -2.78
C SER A 47 -1.62 -12.14 -3.61
N ARG A 48 -1.63 -12.82 -4.76
CA ARG A 48 -0.49 -12.83 -5.68
C ARG A 48 -0.24 -11.46 -6.30
N GLU A 49 -1.30 -10.75 -6.67
CA GLU A 49 -1.21 -9.39 -7.18
C GLU A 49 -0.65 -8.43 -6.12
N ILE A 50 -1.17 -8.48 -4.90
CA ILE A 50 -0.66 -7.71 -3.76
C ILE A 50 0.82 -8.01 -3.54
N LYS A 51 1.22 -9.29 -3.56
CA LYS A 51 2.62 -9.69 -3.41
C LYS A 51 3.51 -9.12 -4.51
N LYS A 52 3.06 -9.14 -5.77
CA LYS A 52 3.80 -8.55 -6.89
C LYS A 52 3.96 -7.04 -6.71
N LYS A 53 2.88 -6.34 -6.35
CA LYS A 53 2.90 -4.89 -6.09
C LYS A 53 3.78 -4.53 -4.90
N MET A 54 3.79 -5.35 -3.85
CA MET A 54 4.70 -5.19 -2.72
C MET A 54 6.16 -5.33 -3.17
N SER A 55 6.48 -6.30 -4.03
CA SER A 55 7.82 -6.48 -4.57
C SER A 55 8.26 -5.30 -5.46
N GLU A 56 7.36 -4.77 -6.29
CA GLU A 56 7.62 -3.56 -7.09
C GLU A 56 7.89 -2.35 -6.17
N LEU A 57 7.11 -2.18 -5.11
CA LEU A 57 7.29 -1.10 -4.13
C LEU A 57 8.61 -1.22 -3.36
N GLU A 58 8.99 -2.43 -2.97
CA GLU A 58 10.28 -2.71 -2.34
C GLU A 58 11.46 -2.38 -3.26
N GLN A 59 11.34 -2.73 -4.55
CA GLN A 59 12.34 -2.36 -5.55
C GLN A 59 12.49 -0.84 -5.64
N PHE A 60 11.39 -0.10 -5.79
CA PHE A 60 11.44 1.37 -5.84
C PHE A 60 12.06 1.99 -4.59
N ARG A 61 11.70 1.48 -3.39
CA ARG A 61 12.30 1.92 -2.13
C ARG A 61 13.82 1.73 -2.15
N ASN A 62 14.29 0.55 -2.54
CA ASN A 62 15.71 0.21 -2.54
C ASN A 62 16.48 1.02 -3.60
N ASP A 63 15.89 1.21 -4.78
CA ASP A 63 16.49 2.01 -5.86
C ASP A 63 16.62 3.48 -5.45
N SER A 64 15.55 4.10 -4.94
CA SER A 64 15.59 5.49 -4.44
C SER A 64 16.56 5.67 -3.27
N ARG A 65 16.63 4.69 -2.35
CA ARG A 65 17.60 4.69 -1.26
C ARG A 65 19.04 4.69 -1.79
N ASN A 66 19.35 3.79 -2.73
CA ASN A 66 20.69 3.67 -3.31
C ASN A 66 21.06 4.90 -4.14
N GLU A 67 20.11 5.44 -4.92
CA GLU A 67 20.29 6.68 -5.68
C GLU A 67 20.60 7.86 -4.75
N LEU A 68 19.85 8.03 -3.65
CA LEU A 68 20.12 9.10 -2.69
C LEU A 68 21.49 8.94 -2.03
N ILE A 69 21.86 7.74 -1.60
CA ILE A 69 23.18 7.47 -1.00
C ILE A 69 24.29 7.79 -2.01
N ASN A 70 24.14 7.39 -3.27
CA ASN A 70 25.10 7.67 -4.33
C ASN A 70 25.22 9.18 -4.60
N TYR A 71 24.08 9.88 -4.67
CA TYR A 71 24.05 11.33 -4.85
C TYR A 71 24.79 12.04 -3.71
N VAL A 72 24.51 11.66 -2.46
CA VAL A 72 25.18 12.26 -1.29
C VAL A 72 26.68 11.98 -1.30
N LYS A 73 27.10 10.74 -1.58
CA LYS A 73 28.53 10.38 -1.66
C LYS A 73 29.28 11.13 -2.75
N GLN A 74 28.65 11.40 -3.90
CA GLN A 74 29.30 12.03 -5.06
C GLN A 74 29.31 13.56 -4.99
N LYS A 75 28.24 14.17 -4.47
CA LYS A 75 28.02 15.62 -4.53
C LYS A 75 28.29 16.35 -3.23
N LEU A 76 28.28 15.67 -2.08
CA LEU A 76 28.38 16.32 -0.76
C LEU A 76 29.65 15.88 -0.03
N THR A 77 30.39 16.85 0.50
CA THR A 77 31.57 16.65 1.35
C THR A 77 31.13 16.04 2.68
N THR A 78 31.17 14.72 2.76
CA THR A 78 30.68 13.99 3.93
C THR A 78 31.85 13.66 4.86
N ASN A 79 31.71 13.96 6.16
CA ASN A 79 32.63 13.48 7.20
C ASN A 79 32.30 12.01 7.56
N GLY A 80 32.79 11.06 6.76
CA GLY A 80 32.64 9.61 6.97
C GLY A 80 31.61 8.93 6.06
N ASP A 81 31.20 7.68 6.40
CA ASP A 81 30.19 6.93 5.63
C ASP A 81 28.77 7.46 5.93
N PRO A 82 28.06 8.09 4.97
CA PRO A 82 26.72 8.61 5.17
C PRO A 82 25.65 7.52 5.27
N THR A 83 25.96 6.28 4.88
CA THR A 83 24.98 5.19 4.72
C THR A 83 24.19 4.95 6.02
N GLN A 84 24.89 4.77 7.14
CA GLN A 84 24.24 4.49 8.42
C GLN A 84 23.42 5.67 8.96
N LYS A 85 23.82 6.91 8.66
CA LYS A 85 23.08 8.11 9.09
C LYS A 85 21.81 8.30 8.25
N LEU A 86 21.90 8.05 6.94
CA LEU A 86 20.74 8.10 6.04
C LEU A 86 19.73 6.99 6.36
N ASP A 87 20.19 5.79 6.72
CA ASP A 87 19.29 4.71 7.16
C ASP A 87 18.46 5.10 8.38
N ARG A 88 19.10 5.67 9.40
CA ARG A 88 18.38 6.18 10.58
C ARG A 88 17.41 7.31 10.24
N PHE A 89 17.68 8.07 9.18
CA PHE A 89 16.79 9.12 8.69
C PHE A 89 15.57 8.51 7.98
N PHE A 90 15.76 7.50 7.15
CA PHE A 90 14.65 6.80 6.48
C PHE A 90 13.74 6.06 7.47
N ASP A 91 14.31 5.51 8.54
CA ASP A 91 13.55 4.83 9.59
C ASP A 91 12.84 5.80 10.56
N TYR A 92 13.13 7.11 10.48
CA TYR A 92 12.51 8.10 11.35
C TYR A 92 11.09 8.45 10.89
N PHE A 93 10.10 8.02 11.67
CA PHE A 93 8.71 8.44 11.52
C PHE A 93 8.18 9.06 12.81
N THR A 94 7.07 9.78 12.72
CA THR A 94 6.40 10.34 13.90
C THR A 94 4.97 9.88 13.91
N ILE A 95 4.56 9.47 15.09
CA ILE A 95 3.22 8.98 15.36
C ILE A 95 2.35 10.18 15.72
N MET A 96 1.30 10.41 14.91
CA MET A 96 0.31 11.44 15.21
C MET A 96 -0.69 10.92 16.27
N PRO A 97 -1.27 11.81 17.10
CA PRO A 97 -2.32 11.40 18.03
C PRO A 97 -3.56 10.91 17.27
N VAL A 98 -4.25 9.92 17.84
CA VAL A 98 -5.41 9.25 17.23
C VAL A 98 -6.61 10.18 17.12
N ASP A 99 -6.90 10.95 18.17
CA ASP A 99 -8.06 11.83 18.24
C ASP A 99 -7.64 13.29 18.33
N ILE A 100 -8.21 14.14 17.46
CA ILE A 100 -7.95 15.58 17.45
C ILE A 100 -9.10 16.28 18.19
N ASP A 101 -9.01 16.34 19.52
CA ASP A 101 -9.90 17.21 20.32
C ASP A 101 -9.32 18.65 20.33
N PRO A 102 -10.07 19.66 19.86
CA PRO A 102 -9.61 21.05 19.78
C PRO A 102 -9.09 21.64 21.09
N ASN A 103 -9.60 21.22 22.26
CA ASN A 103 -9.23 21.87 23.53
C ASN A 103 -7.89 21.40 24.13
N GLY A 104 -7.39 20.21 23.75
CA GLY A 104 -6.22 19.62 24.42
C GLY A 104 -5.15 19.03 23.50
N ILE A 105 -5.50 18.64 22.26
CA ILE A 105 -4.59 17.90 21.38
C ILE A 105 -3.90 18.81 20.36
N ILE A 106 -4.55 19.89 19.91
CA ILE A 106 -3.95 20.88 19.00
C ILE A 106 -2.58 21.39 19.48
N PRO A 107 -2.39 21.86 20.74
CA PRO A 107 -1.07 22.31 21.19
C PRO A 107 -0.02 21.19 21.19
N LYS A 108 -0.44 19.94 21.43
CA LYS A 108 0.46 18.77 21.36
C LYS A 108 0.87 18.46 19.93
N ILE A 109 -0.06 18.56 18.97
CA ILE A 109 0.25 18.41 17.54
C ILE A 109 1.25 19.49 17.10
N HIS A 110 1.03 20.75 17.47
CA HIS A 110 1.99 21.82 17.15
C HIS A 110 3.37 21.53 17.72
N HIS A 111 3.46 21.07 18.97
CA HIS A 111 4.74 20.71 19.57
C HIS A 111 5.38 19.49 18.88
N LEU A 112 4.59 18.48 18.49
CA LEU A 112 5.07 17.30 17.77
C LEU A 112 5.63 17.69 16.40
N VAL A 113 4.92 18.49 15.61
CA VAL A 113 5.39 18.99 14.31
C VAL A 113 6.68 19.78 14.48
N ARG A 114 6.73 20.68 15.47
CA ARG A 114 7.94 21.45 15.77
C ARG A 114 9.11 20.54 16.17
N SER A 115 8.86 19.55 17.03
CA SER A 115 9.86 18.58 17.45
C SER A 115 10.36 17.72 16.28
N ARG A 116 9.50 17.41 15.31
CA ARG A 116 9.91 16.74 14.07
C ARG A 116 10.87 17.60 13.28
N GLU A 117 10.50 18.85 13.00
CA GLU A 117 11.32 19.81 12.25
C GLU A 117 12.70 19.97 12.91
N ASP A 118 12.73 20.17 14.23
CA ASP A 118 13.97 20.30 14.99
C ASP A 118 14.84 19.03 14.92
N THR A 119 14.21 17.86 14.95
CA THR A 119 14.92 16.57 14.83
C THR A 119 15.50 16.37 13.43
N THR A 120 14.71 16.66 12.39
CA THR A 120 15.15 16.65 10.98
C THR A 120 16.35 17.57 10.79
N ARG A 121 16.27 18.82 11.29
CA ARG A 121 17.38 19.79 11.20
C ARG A 121 18.64 19.29 11.90
N LYS A 122 18.52 18.67 13.08
CA LYS A 122 19.65 18.06 13.79
C LYS A 122 20.27 16.90 13.00
N GLN A 123 19.44 16.03 12.41
CA GLN A 123 19.91 14.90 11.61
C GLN A 123 20.66 15.38 10.38
N VAL A 124 20.11 16.33 9.62
CA VAL A 124 20.78 16.96 8.46
C VAL A 124 22.10 17.61 8.87
N LYS A 125 22.11 18.41 9.95
CA LYS A 125 23.34 19.03 10.47
C LYS A 125 24.41 18.01 10.85
N SER A 126 24.01 16.83 11.34
CA SER A 126 24.96 15.77 11.70
C SER A 126 25.56 15.03 10.50
N MET A 127 24.97 15.16 9.31
CA MET A 127 25.43 14.51 8.08
C MET A 127 26.51 15.32 7.34
N PHE A 128 26.46 16.66 7.44
CA PHE A 128 27.35 17.56 6.70
C PHE A 128 28.36 18.26 7.63
N SER A 129 29.58 18.43 7.15
CA SER A 129 30.66 19.11 7.90
C SER A 129 30.51 20.63 7.88
N GLU A 130 30.11 21.17 6.73
CA GLU A 130 29.94 22.59 6.48
C GLU A 130 28.55 22.83 5.90
N ILE A 131 27.61 23.25 6.75
CA ILE A 131 26.29 23.70 6.30
C ILE A 131 25.99 25.04 6.97
N SER A 132 25.57 26.02 6.17
CA SER A 132 25.20 27.33 6.67
C SER A 132 23.94 27.23 7.53
N THR A 133 23.89 27.95 8.65
CA THR A 133 22.70 28.01 9.52
C THR A 133 21.47 28.55 8.79
N LEU A 134 21.68 29.34 7.73
CA LEU A 134 20.63 29.85 6.85
C LEU A 134 20.05 28.76 5.94
N GLU A 135 20.87 27.80 5.52
CA GLU A 135 20.41 26.70 4.66
C GLU A 135 19.66 25.65 5.45
N ILE A 136 20.07 25.36 6.70
CA ILE A 136 19.33 24.46 7.61
C ILE A 136 17.91 24.97 7.88
N THR A 137 17.71 26.30 7.91
CA THR A 137 16.40 26.89 8.23
C THR A 137 15.38 26.71 7.10
N LYS A 138 15.83 26.41 5.88
CA LYS A 138 14.96 26.14 4.72
C LYS A 138 14.40 24.71 4.70
N VAL A 139 14.91 23.83 5.57
CA VAL A 139 14.42 22.47 5.80
C VAL A 139 13.30 22.48 6.83
#